data_AF-A0A4Y1Z9N1-F1
#
_entry.id   AF-A0A4Y1Z9N1-F1
#
_cell.length_a   1.000
_cell.length_b   1.000
_cell.length_c   1.000
_cell.angle_alpha   90.00
_cell.angle_beta   90.00
_cell.angle_gamma   90.00
#
_symmetry.space_group_name_H-M   'P 1'
#
loop_
_entity.id
_entity.type
_entity.pdbx_description
1 polymer ?
#
loop_
_entity_poly.entity_id
_entity_poly.type
_entity_poly.pdbx_seq_one_letter_code
_entity_poly.pdbx_strand_id
1 'polypeptide(L)' 'MKISRMFLFLKHKAIIGREIFQVESGIHVDGIRKNPHCYEPYDPESVGQKRQIVLGKKSGRASLAIKIKGIGS' A
#
# COMPACT_ATOMS: atom_id res chain seq x y z
N MET A 1 -2.69 -26.26 15.95
CA MET A 1 -2.77 -25.15 14.96
C MET A 1 -1.45 -24.38 14.92
N LYS A 2 -0.57 -24.62 13.93
CA LYS A 2 0.73 -23.91 13.79
C LYS A 2 0.88 -23.10 12.49
N ILE A 3 -0.04 -23.26 11.52
CA ILE A 3 0.05 -22.63 10.20
C ILE A 3 -0.52 -21.20 10.16
N SER A 4 -1.56 -20.91 10.96
CA SER A 4 -2.20 -19.59 11.03
C SER A 4 -1.25 -18.46 11.45
N ARG A 5 -0.20 -18.76 12.22
CA ARG A 5 0.74 -17.76 12.76
C ARG A 5 1.86 -17.36 11.81
N MET A 6 2.14 -18.15 10.77
CA MET A 6 3.26 -17.91 9.83
C MET A 6 3.00 -16.71 8.90
N PHE A 7 1.74 -16.49 8.52
CA PHE A 7 1.34 -15.39 7.64
C PHE A 7 1.34 -14.03 8.35
N LEU A 8 1.22 -14.01 9.68
CA LEU A 8 1.20 -12.77 10.45
C LEU A 8 2.56 -12.07 10.54
N PHE A 9 3.69 -12.74 10.32
CA PHE A 9 5.01 -12.11 10.56
C PHE A 9 5.78 -11.75 9.29
N LEU A 10 5.29 -12.13 8.12
CA LEU A 10 5.99 -11.91 6.87
C LEU A 10 5.57 -10.58 6.26
N LYS A 11 6.47 -9.60 6.32
CA LYS A 11 6.21 -8.23 5.84
C LYS A 11 6.20 -8.15 4.31
N HIS A 12 7.21 -8.72 3.66
CA HIS A 12 7.45 -8.56 2.22
C HIS A 12 7.25 -9.84 1.41
N LYS A 13 6.58 -10.86 1.97
CA LYS A 13 6.31 -12.07 1.20
C LYS A 13 5.33 -11.75 0.06
N ALA A 14 5.65 -12.19 -1.15
CA ALA A 14 4.80 -11.95 -2.32
C ALA A 14 3.35 -12.37 -2.06
N ILE A 15 2.38 -11.60 -2.56
CA ILE A 15 0.92 -11.80 -2.48
C ILE A 15 0.33 -11.63 -1.06
N ILE A 16 0.97 -12.21 -0.04
CA ILE A 16 0.40 -12.34 1.31
C ILE A 16 1.08 -11.47 2.37
N GLY A 17 2.16 -10.78 2.01
CA GLY A 17 2.92 -9.94 2.92
C GLY A 17 2.14 -8.70 3.32
N ARG A 18 2.25 -8.30 4.59
CA ARG A 18 1.47 -7.18 5.15
C ARG A 18 1.84 -5.80 4.59
N GLU A 19 3.04 -5.67 4.01
CA GLU A 19 3.60 -4.38 3.60
C GLU A 19 3.79 -4.29 2.07
N ILE A 20 3.33 -5.27 1.30
CA ILE A 20 3.58 -5.32 -0.16
C ILE A 20 2.81 -4.25 -0.95
N PHE A 21 1.74 -3.71 -0.37
CA PHE A 21 0.96 -2.59 -0.93
C PHE A 21 1.19 -1.27 -0.18
N GLN A 22 2.29 -1.18 0.58
CA GLN A 22 2.72 0.06 1.20
C GLN A 22 3.58 0.88 0.23
N VAL A 23 3.27 2.17 0.12
CA VAL A 23 3.99 3.09 -0.76
C VAL A 23 4.31 4.40 -0.04
N GLU A 24 5.59 4.80 -0.07
CA GLU A 24 6.06 6.08 0.51
C GLU A 24 6.36 7.14 -0.57
N SER A 25 6.98 6.71 -1.68
CA SER A 25 7.47 7.59 -2.74
C SER A 25 6.34 8.39 -3.38
N GLY A 26 6.47 9.72 -3.40
CA GLY A 26 5.49 10.60 -4.01
C GLY A 26 5.23 10.31 -5.50
N ILE A 27 6.26 9.90 -6.24
CA ILE A 27 6.14 9.55 -7.66
C ILE A 27 5.32 8.27 -7.83
N HIS A 28 5.56 7.26 -6.98
CA HIS A 28 4.78 6.01 -7.01
C HIS A 28 3.33 6.27 -6.63
N VAL A 29 3.09 7.10 -5.61
CA VAL A 29 1.74 7.51 -5.21
C VAL A 29 1.02 8.23 -6.35
N ASP A 30 1.68 9.15 -7.04
CA ASP A 30 1.08 9.86 -8.18
C ASP A 30 0.79 8.92 -9.35
N GLY A 31 1.69 7.97 -9.63
CA GLY A 31 1.50 6.94 -10.63
C GLY A 31 0.31 6.03 -10.30
N ILE A 32 0.24 5.50 -9.08
CA ILE A 32 -0.88 4.68 -8.60
C ILE A 32 -2.20 5.44 -8.66
N ARG A 33 -2.20 6.73 -8.29
CA ARG A 33 -3.40 7.59 -8.37
C ARG A 33 -3.93 7.74 -9.80
N LYS A 34 -3.04 7.75 -10.80
CA LYS A 34 -3.39 7.87 -12.22
C LYS A 34 -3.81 6.52 -12.83
N ASN A 35 -3.00 5.50 -12.60
CA ASN A 35 -3.28 4.13 -13.03
C ASN A 35 -2.63 3.14 -12.04
N PRO A 36 -3.41 2.49 -11.16
CA PRO A 36 -2.90 1.52 -10.20
C PRO A 36 -2.11 0.37 -10.86
N HIS A 37 -2.53 -0.09 -12.04
CA HIS A 37 -1.92 -1.24 -12.71
C HIS A 37 -0.47 -1.02 -13.16
N CYS A 38 0.03 0.22 -13.16
CA CYS A 38 1.44 0.51 -13.41
C CYS A 38 2.36 0.01 -12.28
N TYR A 39 1.84 -0.12 -11.06
CA TYR A 39 2.62 -0.50 -9.87
C TYR A 39 2.01 -1.67 -9.10
N GLU A 40 0.72 -1.95 -9.31
CA GLU A 40 -0.03 -3.00 -8.62
C GLU A 40 -0.56 -3.99 -9.68
N PRO A 41 0.10 -5.15 -9.85
CA PRO A 41 -0.30 -6.14 -10.85
C PRO A 41 -1.72 -6.69 -10.68
N TYR A 42 -2.26 -6.59 -9.47
CA TYR A 42 -3.62 -6.97 -9.08
C TYR A 42 -4.11 -6.02 -8.00
N ASP A 43 -5.43 -5.86 -7.90
CA ASP A 43 -6.03 -5.04 -6.87
C ASP A 43 -5.72 -5.62 -5.47
N PRO A 44 -5.27 -4.80 -4.50
CA PRO A 44 -4.97 -5.27 -3.15
C PRO A 44 -6.15 -6.03 -2.51
N GLU A 45 -7.36 -5.58 -2.78
CA GLU A 45 -8.59 -6.16 -2.22
C GLU A 45 -8.84 -7.59 -2.71
N SER A 46 -8.41 -7.93 -3.94
CA SER A 46 -8.55 -9.27 -4.52
C SER A 46 -7.77 -10.34 -3.74
N VAL A 47 -6.73 -9.94 -3.00
CA VAL A 47 -5.90 -10.81 -2.16
C VAL A 47 -6.12 -10.54 -0.67
N GLY A 48 -7.20 -9.85 -0.31
CA GLY A 48 -7.56 -9.55 1.09
C GLY A 48 -6.65 -8.52 1.76
N GLN A 49 -5.99 -7.67 0.97
CA GLN A 49 -5.10 -6.61 1.45
C GLN A 49 -5.68 -5.22 1.15
N LYS A 50 -5.04 -4.17 1.69
CA LYS A 50 -5.40 -2.78 1.42
C LYS A 50 -4.17 -1.97 1.06
N ARG A 51 -4.33 -1.07 0.09
CA ARG A 51 -3.29 -0.09 -0.23
C ARG A 51 -3.07 0.85 0.95
N GLN A 52 -1.81 1.11 1.26
CA GLN A 52 -1.45 2.01 2.35
C GLN A 52 -0.40 3.03 1.88
N ILE A 53 -0.75 4.32 1.98
CA ILE A 53 0.20 5.40 1.74
C ILE A 53 0.85 5.77 3.07
N VAL A 54 2.17 5.59 3.11
CA VAL A 54 3.04 5.93 4.24
C VAL A 54 3.64 7.30 3.96
N LEU A 55 3.60 8.20 4.95
CA LEU A 55 4.24 9.50 4.85
C LEU A 55 5.67 9.42 5.38
N GLY A 56 6.63 9.88 4.59
CA GLY A 56 8.06 9.90 4.91
C GLY A 56 8.79 10.98 4.13
N LYS A 57 10.12 10.95 4.15
CA LYS A 57 10.98 11.99 3.53
C LYS A 57 10.74 12.10 2.01
N LYS A 58 10.33 11.00 1.36
CA LYS A 58 10.11 10.94 -0.09
C LYS A 58 8.67 11.21 -0.51
N SER A 59 7.80 11.57 0.43
CA SER A 59 6.39 11.82 0.12
C SER A 59 6.20 13.10 -0.68
N GLY A 60 5.25 13.06 -1.60
CA GLY A 60 4.87 14.20 -2.44
C GLY A 60 3.54 14.81 -2.03
N ARG A 61 3.16 15.90 -2.72
CA ARG A 61 1.87 16.59 -2.51
C ARG A 61 0.66 15.65 -2.65
N ALA A 62 0.71 14.71 -3.60
CA ALA A 62 -0.34 13.72 -3.80
C ALA A 62 -0.51 12.79 -2.57
N SER A 63 0.60 12.34 -1.97
CA SER A 63 0.59 11.52 -0.75
C SER A 63 -0.10 12.25 0.41
N LEU A 64 0.21 13.54 0.58
CA LEU A 64 -0.41 14.38 1.61
C LEU A 64 -1.90 14.60 1.37
N ALA A 65 -2.29 14.93 0.13
CA ALA A 65 -3.69 15.17 -0.24
C ALA A 65 -4.57 13.95 0.04
N ILE A 66 -4.09 12.74 -0.29
CA ILE A 66 -4.83 11.49 -0.01
C ILE A 66 -4.95 11.27 1.50
N LYS A 67 -3.88 11.51 2.27
CA LYS A 67 -3.90 11.31 3.72
C LYS A 67 -4.85 12.29 4.42
N ILE A 68 -4.81 13.57 4.04
CA ILE A 68 -5.69 14.61 4.60
C ILE A 68 -7.16 14.30 4.28
N LYS A 69 -7.47 13.90 3.05
CA LYS A 69 -8.83 13.52 2.66
C LYS A 69 -9.39 12.38 3.53
N GLY A 70 -8.54 11.43 3.93
CA GLY A 70 -8.94 10.32 4.79
C GLY A 70 -9.03 10.64 6.29
N ILE A 71 -8.52 11.79 6.75
CA ILE A 71 -8.59 12.23 8.15
C ILE A 71 -9.82 13.12 8.40
N GLY A 72 -10.28 13.87 7.39
CA GLY A 72 -11.42 14.77 7.49
C GLY A 72 -12.79 14.11 7.29
N SER A 73 -12.90 12.78 7.45
CA SER A 73 -14.15 12.00 7.30
C SER A 73 -14.50 11.29 8.60
#